data_AF-A0A525C0X1-F1
#
_entry.id   AF-A0A525C0X1-F1
#
_cell.length_a   1.000
_cell.length_b   1.000
_cell.length_c   1.000
_cell.angle_alpha   90.00
_cell.angle_beta   90.00
_cell.angle_gamma   90.00
#
_symmetry.space_group_name_H-M   'P 1'
#
loop_
_entity.id
_entity.type
_entity.pdbx_description
1 polymer ?
#
loop_
_entity_poly.entity_id
_entity_poly.type
_entity_poly.pdbx_seq_one_letter_code
_entity_poly.pdbx_strand_id
1 'polypeptide(L)'
;MKLTAAFILSCMAIFSSLAFAKKDNKNNFLSFDELKYETEDENFEIKLNGYLFFDTVNYDDSGKQFEFKNGSDLRSARIAVKTKLFKRWKAKLQYDFSKEEPERKDAWLSYDVLDNLTVRLGQFEQYSSLEGSTSLKNTTYLERSIPVETFLRGRTYGIDLQSSNSFWGVQAGTYIEEHDQFDDPEKRHKANLALRLFTFPVESKKYLVHFGIWGLKEYPANGKFEAEAEPETNINEKNILDSGKIKHVDSVLINGLEAAFIYKSFSLQTEYLSEKIDREEDRASITYDGYYASISYFWTGERRKYDKDDGSFDEIEPKHFWGAFETAIRYSYIDMSDENRDRGEMDSITLALNWYPTDQIRLQYNYSKVDFTDSINKIGISQLRAHYHF
;
A
#
# COMPACT_ATOMS: atom_id res chain seq x y z
N MET A 1 -18.43 14.74 -13.80
CA MET A 1 -19.67 14.00 -13.45
C MET A 1 -20.40 13.31 -14.62
N LYS A 2 -20.49 13.86 -15.85
CA LYS A 2 -21.21 13.19 -16.95
C LYS A 2 -20.43 12.06 -17.66
N LEU A 3 -19.09 12.10 -17.68
CA LEU A 3 -18.27 11.01 -18.25
C LEU A 3 -18.21 9.76 -17.35
N THR A 4 -18.24 9.95 -16.03
CA THR A 4 -18.14 8.86 -15.04
C THR A 4 -19.37 7.93 -15.08
N ALA A 5 -20.57 8.48 -15.25
CA ALA A 5 -21.79 7.68 -15.39
C ALA A 5 -21.83 6.91 -16.73
N ALA A 6 -21.33 7.51 -17.82
CA ALA A 6 -21.30 6.87 -19.14
C ALA A 6 -20.31 5.69 -19.20
N PHE A 7 -19.20 5.76 -18.47
CA PHE A 7 -18.22 4.67 -18.37
C PHE A 7 -18.73 3.51 -17.50
N ILE A 8 -19.41 3.80 -16.39
CA ILE A 8 -20.04 2.76 -15.54
C ILE A 8 -21.16 2.05 -16.31
N LEU A 9 -21.98 2.78 -17.07
CA LEU A 9 -23.01 2.20 -17.93
C LEU A 9 -22.42 1.41 -19.11
N SER A 10 -21.28 1.82 -19.68
CA SER A 10 -20.65 1.06 -20.76
C SER A 10 -20.01 -0.24 -20.26
N CYS A 11 -19.39 -0.24 -19.09
CA CYS A 11 -18.93 -1.46 -18.42
C CYS A 11 -20.11 -2.39 -18.14
N MET A 12 -21.21 -1.91 -17.55
CA MET A 12 -22.42 -2.72 -17.33
C MET A 12 -23.03 -3.26 -18.64
N ALA A 13 -22.98 -2.49 -19.73
CA ALA A 13 -23.47 -2.93 -21.03
C ALA A 13 -22.60 -4.04 -21.65
N ILE A 14 -21.27 -3.98 -21.51
CA ILE A 14 -20.35 -5.04 -21.93
C ILE A 14 -20.57 -6.31 -21.10
N PHE A 15 -20.87 -6.18 -19.81
CA PHE A 15 -21.22 -7.33 -18.97
C PHE A 15 -22.59 -7.93 -19.30
N SER A 16 -23.57 -7.11 -19.70
CA SER A 16 -24.86 -7.60 -20.17
C SER A 16 -24.74 -8.38 -21.49
N SER A 17 -23.87 -7.96 -22.41
CA SER A 17 -23.66 -8.68 -23.68
C SER A 17 -22.88 -9.99 -23.49
N LEU A 18 -21.97 -10.07 -22.52
CA LEU A 18 -21.32 -11.31 -22.09
C LEU A 18 -22.31 -12.28 -21.41
N ALA A 19 -23.30 -11.77 -20.67
CA ALA A 19 -24.37 -12.58 -20.09
C ALA A 19 -25.31 -13.22 -21.14
N PHE A 20 -25.33 -12.68 -22.37
CA PHE A 20 -26.10 -13.25 -23.50
C PHE A 20 -25.28 -14.16 -24.43
N ALA A 21 -23.97 -14.32 -24.24
CA ALA A 21 -23.16 -15.28 -24.98
C ALA A 21 -23.34 -16.69 -24.42
N LYS A 22 -24.54 -17.27 -24.58
CA LYS A 22 -24.79 -18.67 -24.26
C LYS A 22 -24.66 -19.54 -25.52
N LYS A 23 -23.67 -20.42 -25.44
CA LYS A 23 -23.55 -21.73 -26.11
C LYS A 23 -23.13 -21.71 -27.58
N ASP A 24 -21.82 -21.79 -27.78
CA ASP A 24 -21.30 -22.78 -28.72
C ASP A 24 -19.91 -23.32 -28.32
N ASN A 25 -19.85 -24.65 -28.23
CA ASN A 25 -18.73 -25.58 -28.11
C ASN A 25 -17.66 -25.48 -26.99
N LYS A 26 -17.80 -26.43 -26.05
CA LYS A 26 -16.80 -27.07 -25.16
C LYS A 26 -16.17 -26.21 -24.04
N ASN A 27 -16.69 -26.45 -22.83
CA ASN A 27 -16.03 -26.45 -21.51
C ASN A 27 -15.11 -25.28 -21.08
N ASN A 28 -15.60 -24.04 -21.04
CA ASN A 28 -14.92 -22.97 -20.30
C ASN A 28 -15.66 -22.66 -18.99
N PHE A 29 -14.92 -22.26 -17.95
CA PHE A 29 -15.49 -21.88 -16.65
C PHE A 29 -15.54 -20.36 -16.50
N LEU A 30 -16.70 -19.82 -16.12
CA LEU A 30 -16.86 -18.47 -15.62
C LEU A 30 -17.18 -18.57 -14.13
N SER A 31 -16.36 -17.95 -13.28
CA SER A 31 -16.71 -17.72 -11.87
C SER A 31 -17.44 -16.38 -11.76
N PHE A 32 -18.43 -16.30 -10.86
CA PHE A 32 -19.08 -15.04 -10.50
C PHE A 32 -18.62 -14.52 -9.14
N ASP A 33 -17.97 -15.37 -8.33
CA ASP A 33 -17.32 -14.98 -7.07
C ASP A 33 -16.01 -14.22 -7.35
N GLU A 34 -15.38 -14.51 -8.50
CA GLU A 34 -14.28 -13.74 -9.07
C GLU A 34 -14.59 -13.46 -10.54
N LEU A 35 -14.45 -12.22 -11.03
CA LEU A 35 -14.64 -11.91 -12.45
C LEU A 35 -13.46 -12.45 -13.28
N LYS A 36 -13.45 -13.76 -13.52
CA LYS A 36 -12.36 -14.52 -14.10
C LYS A 36 -12.84 -15.41 -15.25
N TYR A 37 -12.04 -15.47 -16.30
CA TYR A 37 -12.12 -16.47 -17.37
C TYR A 37 -10.78 -17.21 -17.48
N GLU A 38 -10.84 -18.54 -17.56
CA GLU A 38 -9.67 -19.41 -17.68
C GLU A 38 -9.95 -20.52 -18.69
N THR A 39 -8.95 -20.85 -19.52
CA THR A 39 -9.00 -21.97 -20.45
C THR A 39 -8.72 -23.30 -19.74
N GLU A 40 -9.31 -24.41 -20.19
CA GLU A 40 -9.10 -25.73 -19.55
C GLU A 40 -7.63 -26.16 -19.47
N ASP A 41 -6.81 -25.75 -20.43
CA ASP A 41 -5.38 -26.09 -20.47
C ASP A 41 -4.51 -25.20 -19.57
N GLU A 42 -5.13 -24.23 -18.88
CA GLU A 42 -4.55 -23.21 -18.02
C GLU A 42 -3.51 -22.33 -18.73
N ASN A 43 -3.50 -22.33 -20.07
CA ASN A 43 -2.59 -21.50 -20.85
C ASN A 43 -3.03 -20.05 -20.90
N PHE A 44 -4.31 -19.76 -20.70
CA PHE A 44 -4.83 -18.40 -20.70
C PHE A 44 -5.77 -18.18 -19.53
N GLU A 45 -5.45 -17.18 -18.71
CA GLU A 45 -6.32 -16.62 -17.70
C GLU A 45 -6.45 -15.11 -17.93
N ILE A 46 -7.66 -14.59 -17.79
CA ILE A 46 -7.92 -13.15 -17.62
C ILE A 46 -8.80 -12.95 -16.39
N LYS A 47 -8.39 -12.02 -15.53
CA LYS A 47 -9.11 -11.66 -14.32
C LYS A 47 -9.33 -10.16 -14.28
N LEU A 48 -10.57 -9.74 -14.05
CA LEU A 48 -10.92 -8.36 -13.77
C LEU A 48 -11.08 -8.22 -12.26
N ASN A 49 -10.32 -7.32 -11.65
CA ASN A 49 -10.45 -6.98 -10.24
C ASN A 49 -10.72 -5.49 -10.08
N GLY A 50 -11.25 -5.10 -8.94
CA GLY A 50 -11.35 -3.69 -8.60
C GLY A 50 -11.68 -3.45 -7.15
N TYR A 51 -11.61 -2.19 -6.74
CA TYR A 51 -12.12 -1.77 -5.44
C TYR A 51 -12.51 -0.29 -5.43
N LEU A 52 -13.47 0.01 -4.57
CA LEU A 52 -14.08 1.31 -4.36
C LEU A 52 -14.02 1.62 -2.86
N PHE A 53 -13.37 2.72 -2.50
CA PHE A 53 -13.33 3.24 -1.13
C PHE A 53 -14.00 4.61 -1.10
N PHE A 54 -15.07 4.71 -0.33
CA PHE A 54 -15.71 5.98 -0.03
C PHE A 54 -15.49 6.33 1.43
N ASP A 55 -14.86 7.47 1.67
CA ASP A 55 -14.44 7.90 2.99
C ASP A 55 -15.22 9.13 3.43
N THR A 56 -15.41 9.25 4.75
CA THR A 56 -15.78 10.51 5.39
C THR A 56 -14.93 10.74 6.62
N VAL A 57 -14.58 12.01 6.85
CA VAL A 57 -13.80 12.44 8.00
C VAL A 57 -14.52 13.54 8.77
N ASN A 58 -14.41 13.47 10.09
CA ASN A 58 -14.77 14.52 11.02
C ASN A 58 -13.57 14.84 11.90
N TYR A 59 -13.15 16.11 11.89
CA TYR A 59 -12.13 16.64 12.78
C TYR A 59 -12.81 17.30 13.97
N ASP A 60 -12.27 17.06 15.16
CA ASP A 60 -12.70 17.75 16.37
C ASP A 60 -12.33 19.25 16.33
N ASP A 61 -12.78 19.98 17.35
CA ASP A 61 -12.59 21.44 17.38
C ASP A 61 -11.12 21.86 17.41
N SER A 62 -10.23 21.02 17.95
CA SER A 62 -8.80 21.25 17.89
C SER A 62 -8.24 21.03 16.48
N GLY A 63 -8.69 20.02 15.74
CA GLY A 63 -8.35 19.88 14.32
C GLY A 63 -8.77 21.08 13.47
N LYS A 64 -9.94 21.67 13.76
CA LYS A 64 -10.41 22.88 13.07
C LYS A 64 -9.53 24.10 13.32
N GLN A 65 -8.78 24.17 14.44
CA GLN A 65 -7.83 25.26 14.70
C GLN A 65 -6.63 25.23 13.74
N PHE A 66 -6.31 24.06 13.19
CA PHE A 66 -5.35 23.89 12.09
C PHE A 66 -6.01 23.97 10.71
N GLU A 67 -7.24 24.48 10.65
CA GLU A 67 -8.05 24.58 9.45
C GLU A 67 -8.27 23.23 8.74
N PHE A 68 -8.23 22.11 9.48
CA PHE A 68 -8.77 20.85 8.97
C PHE A 68 -10.29 20.99 8.83
N LYS A 69 -10.83 20.39 7.78
CA LYS A 69 -12.24 20.51 7.39
C LYS A 69 -12.79 19.12 7.21
N ASN A 70 -13.97 18.92 7.78
CA ASN A 70 -14.74 17.70 7.56
C ASN A 70 -15.01 17.53 6.06
N GLY A 71 -15.15 16.28 5.64
CA GLY A 71 -15.42 16.00 4.24
C GLY A 71 -15.79 14.56 3.98
N SER A 72 -16.06 14.30 2.72
CA SER A 72 -16.18 12.98 2.15
C SER A 72 -15.47 12.96 0.81
N ASP A 73 -14.82 11.86 0.48
CA ASP A 73 -14.11 11.69 -0.79
C ASP A 73 -14.24 10.26 -1.30
N LEU A 74 -14.19 10.11 -2.62
CA LEU A 74 -13.93 8.82 -3.25
C LEU A 74 -12.42 8.58 -3.17
N ARG A 75 -11.95 8.04 -2.04
CA ARG A 75 -10.52 7.80 -1.78
C ARG A 75 -9.83 6.96 -2.86
N SER A 76 -10.53 5.99 -3.42
CA SER A 76 -9.99 5.14 -4.47
C SER A 76 -11.11 4.51 -5.30
N ALA A 77 -10.92 4.45 -6.61
CA ALA A 77 -11.79 3.71 -7.51
C ALA A 77 -10.94 2.99 -8.54
N ARG A 78 -10.40 1.82 -8.17
CA ARG A 78 -9.43 1.10 -9.00
C ARG A 78 -10.07 -0.03 -9.78
N ILE A 79 -9.65 -0.17 -11.02
CA ILE A 79 -9.95 -1.32 -11.89
C ILE A 79 -8.63 -1.88 -12.40
N ALA A 80 -8.48 -3.19 -12.32
CA ALA A 80 -7.31 -3.91 -12.80
C ALA A 80 -7.71 -5.06 -13.71
N VAL A 81 -6.99 -5.21 -14.82
CA VAL A 81 -6.99 -6.43 -15.62
C VAL A 81 -5.68 -7.16 -15.36
N LYS A 82 -5.77 -8.43 -14.97
CA LYS A 82 -4.63 -9.34 -14.83
C LYS A 82 -4.74 -10.44 -15.86
N THR A 83 -3.62 -10.86 -16.43
CA THR A 83 -3.58 -12.00 -17.34
C THR A 83 -2.49 -12.97 -16.96
N LYS A 84 -2.72 -14.26 -17.24
CA LYS A 84 -1.71 -15.32 -17.23
C LYS A 84 -1.68 -15.91 -18.64
N LEU A 85 -0.53 -15.89 -19.31
CA LEU A 85 -0.33 -16.36 -20.67
C LEU A 85 0.73 -17.47 -20.67
N PHE A 86 0.43 -18.57 -21.36
CA PHE A 86 1.32 -19.73 -21.51
C PHE A 86 1.91 -20.19 -20.17
N LYS A 87 1.08 -20.18 -19.12
CA LYS A 87 1.36 -20.57 -17.73
C LYS A 87 2.37 -19.72 -16.95
N ARG A 88 3.31 -19.04 -17.63
CA ARG A 88 4.48 -18.41 -16.99
C ARG A 88 4.58 -16.90 -17.20
N TRP A 89 3.88 -16.36 -18.20
CA TRP A 89 3.81 -14.92 -18.39
C TRP A 89 2.63 -14.38 -17.62
N LYS A 90 2.82 -13.29 -16.87
CA LYS A 90 1.74 -12.58 -16.20
C LYS A 90 1.79 -11.11 -16.57
N ALA A 91 0.65 -10.48 -16.74
CA ALA A 91 0.61 -9.02 -16.92
C ALA A 91 -0.47 -8.42 -16.03
N LYS A 92 -0.27 -7.17 -15.64
CA LYS A 92 -1.28 -6.38 -14.92
C LYS A 92 -1.32 -4.96 -15.49
N LEU A 93 -2.53 -4.48 -15.72
CA LEU A 93 -2.83 -3.08 -15.96
C LEU A 93 -3.87 -2.63 -14.93
N GLN A 94 -3.60 -1.56 -14.19
CA GLN A 94 -4.50 -1.00 -13.19
C GLN A 94 -4.53 0.52 -13.26
N TYR A 95 -5.75 1.07 -13.23
CA TYR A 95 -6.01 2.50 -13.16
C TYR A 95 -6.87 2.84 -11.96
N ASP A 96 -6.67 4.03 -11.40
CA ASP A 96 -7.49 4.66 -10.38
C ASP A 96 -8.30 5.81 -10.98
N PHE A 97 -9.60 5.80 -10.77
CA PHE A 97 -10.56 6.75 -11.33
C PHE A 97 -11.15 7.68 -10.24
N SER A 98 -10.53 7.74 -9.07
CA SER A 98 -10.97 8.60 -7.96
C SER A 98 -10.76 10.09 -8.23
N LYS A 99 -9.73 10.45 -9.01
CA LYS A 99 -9.40 11.84 -9.37
C LYS A 99 -9.98 12.23 -10.73
N GLU A 100 -9.86 13.51 -11.10
CA GLU A 100 -10.39 14.02 -12.37
C GLU A 100 -9.77 13.34 -13.59
N GLU A 101 -8.45 13.10 -13.54
CA GLU A 101 -7.72 12.34 -14.54
C GLU A 101 -7.41 10.93 -14.01
N PRO A 102 -7.73 9.86 -14.77
CA PRO A 102 -7.41 8.51 -14.36
C PRO A 102 -5.90 8.31 -14.19
N GLU A 103 -5.50 7.87 -13.00
CA GLU A 103 -4.09 7.65 -12.68
C GLU A 103 -3.71 6.20 -12.91
N ARG A 104 -2.64 5.97 -13.67
CA ARG A 104 -2.10 4.61 -13.85
C ARG A 104 -1.40 4.19 -12.57
N LYS A 105 -1.89 3.12 -11.94
CA LYS A 105 -1.23 2.53 -10.76
C LYS A 105 -0.20 1.51 -11.22
N ASP A 106 -0.64 0.36 -11.73
CA ASP A 106 0.27 -0.70 -12.17
C ASP A 106 0.20 -0.91 -13.69
N ALA A 107 1.34 -1.13 -14.33
CA ALA A 107 1.44 -1.51 -15.73
C ALA A 107 2.72 -2.30 -15.95
N TRP A 108 2.64 -3.64 -15.83
CA TRP A 108 3.82 -4.49 -15.87
C TRP A 108 3.56 -5.83 -16.55
N LEU A 109 4.67 -6.43 -17.00
CA LEU A 109 4.78 -7.80 -17.48
C LEU A 109 5.78 -8.54 -16.59
N SER A 110 5.47 -9.77 -16.22
CA SER A 110 6.39 -10.64 -15.50
C SER A 110 6.50 -12.00 -16.18
N TYR A 111 7.63 -12.66 -15.94
CA TYR A 111 7.90 -14.00 -16.40
C TYR A 111 8.44 -14.84 -15.24
N ASP A 112 7.76 -15.94 -14.95
CA ASP A 112 8.21 -16.92 -13.98
C ASP A 112 9.38 -17.69 -14.62
N VAL A 113 10.63 -17.32 -14.32
CA VAL A 113 11.86 -17.98 -14.82
C VAL A 113 12.01 -19.38 -14.25
N LEU A 114 11.63 -19.56 -12.99
CA LEU A 114 11.45 -20.84 -12.29
C LEU A 114 10.13 -20.77 -11.51
N ASP A 115 9.67 -21.91 -10.97
CA ASP A 115 8.43 -21.95 -10.17
C ASP A 115 8.48 -21.00 -8.97
N ASN A 116 9.68 -20.69 -8.48
CA ASN A 116 9.93 -19.82 -7.34
C ASN A 116 10.77 -18.58 -7.70
N LEU A 117 10.97 -18.25 -8.98
CA LEU A 117 11.74 -17.09 -9.41
C LEU A 117 11.01 -16.36 -10.52
N THR A 118 10.61 -15.13 -10.25
CA THR A 118 9.90 -14.25 -11.18
C THR A 118 10.75 -13.03 -11.50
N VAL A 119 10.77 -12.64 -12.77
CA VAL A 119 11.29 -11.34 -13.24
C VAL A 119 10.10 -10.47 -13.60
N ARG A 120 10.04 -9.22 -13.15
CA ARG A 120 8.99 -8.26 -13.53
C ARG A 120 9.58 -6.98 -14.12
N LEU A 121 8.95 -6.44 -15.15
CA LEU A 121 9.34 -5.21 -15.83
C LEU A 121 8.10 -4.33 -16.05
N GLY A 122 8.23 -3.03 -15.81
CA GLY A 122 7.18 -2.05 -16.06
C GLY A 122 7.04 -1.07 -14.90
N GLN A 123 5.83 -0.54 -14.69
CA GLN A 123 5.48 0.34 -13.59
C GLN A 123 4.79 -0.45 -12.47
N PHE A 124 5.35 -0.40 -11.26
CA PHE A 124 4.82 -1.07 -10.08
C PHE A 124 5.36 -0.44 -8.79
N GLU A 125 4.77 -0.80 -7.64
CA GLU A 125 5.22 -0.38 -6.31
C GLU A 125 6.55 -1.04 -5.96
N GLN A 126 7.49 -0.27 -5.41
CA GLN A 126 8.78 -0.80 -4.96
C GLN A 126 8.58 -1.61 -3.69
N TYR A 127 9.05 -2.86 -3.69
CA TYR A 127 8.91 -3.71 -2.51
C TYR A 127 9.71 -3.17 -1.33
N SER A 128 8.97 -2.77 -0.30
CA SER A 128 9.47 -2.21 0.94
C SER A 128 8.34 -2.25 1.95
N SER A 129 8.67 -2.46 3.22
CA SER A 129 7.71 -2.54 4.33
C SER A 129 6.70 -3.71 4.23
N LEU A 130 6.30 -4.21 5.39
CA LEU A 130 5.20 -5.19 5.48
C LEU A 130 3.84 -4.50 5.24
N GLU A 131 3.61 -3.34 5.86
CA GLU A 131 2.42 -2.51 5.63
C GLU A 131 2.41 -1.89 4.22
N GLY A 132 3.59 -1.57 3.68
CA GLY A 132 3.77 -1.13 2.29
C GLY A 132 3.35 -2.20 1.28
N SER A 133 3.87 -3.42 1.43
CA SER A 133 3.59 -4.55 0.53
C SER A 133 2.15 -5.08 0.68
N THR A 134 1.53 -4.90 1.86
CA THR A 134 0.12 -5.24 2.07
C THR A 134 -0.78 -4.36 1.21
N SER A 135 -1.62 -4.98 0.38
CA SER A 135 -2.57 -4.24 -0.47
C SER A 135 -3.45 -3.31 0.36
N LEU A 136 -3.73 -2.10 -0.13
CA LEU A 136 -4.62 -1.12 0.53
C LEU A 136 -6.02 -1.69 0.86
N LYS A 137 -6.51 -2.69 0.12
CA LYS A 137 -7.79 -3.36 0.46
C LYS A 137 -7.68 -4.27 1.70
N ASN A 138 -6.47 -4.69 2.06
CA ASN A 138 -6.17 -5.65 3.14
C ASN A 138 -5.61 -4.98 4.41
N THR A 139 -5.43 -3.65 4.43
CA THR A 139 -4.92 -2.91 5.61
C THR A 139 -5.92 -2.92 6.77
N THR A 140 -5.46 -2.97 8.02
CA THR A 140 -6.38 -2.92 9.19
C THR A 140 -7.00 -1.53 9.37
N TYR A 141 -6.22 -0.50 9.09
CA TYR A 141 -6.59 0.90 9.25
C TYR A 141 -6.97 1.51 7.89
N LEU A 142 -7.62 2.67 7.92
CA LEU A 142 -8.00 3.39 6.70
C LEU A 142 -6.76 3.90 5.94
N GLU A 143 -5.75 4.37 6.66
CA GLU A 143 -4.48 4.83 6.11
C GLU A 143 -3.31 4.02 6.70
N ARG A 144 -2.17 4.01 5.98
CA ARG A 144 -0.92 3.44 6.50
C ARG A 144 -0.43 4.24 7.70
N SER A 145 0.53 3.69 8.45
CA SER A 145 1.13 4.39 9.57
C SER A 145 1.93 5.60 9.10
N ILE A 146 2.09 6.61 9.95
CA ILE A 146 2.84 7.84 9.66
C ILE A 146 4.21 7.56 9.01
N PRO A 147 5.12 6.78 9.64
CA PRO A 147 6.46 6.61 9.07
C PRO A 147 6.45 5.80 7.77
N VAL A 148 5.50 4.88 7.61
CA VAL A 148 5.37 4.11 6.36
C VAL A 148 4.87 5.02 5.24
N GLU A 149 3.86 5.86 5.47
CA GLU A 149 3.37 6.78 4.45
C GLU A 149 4.44 7.84 4.09
N THR A 150 5.18 8.35 5.08
CA THR A 150 6.25 9.34 4.86
C THR A 150 7.47 8.79 4.13
N PHE A 151 7.97 7.61 4.52
CA PHE A 151 9.24 7.10 3.99
C PHE A 151 9.10 6.17 2.79
N LEU A 152 7.94 5.54 2.57
CA LEU A 152 7.79 4.69 1.41
C LEU A 152 7.79 5.49 0.11
N ARG A 153 8.15 4.79 -0.97
CA ARG A 153 8.15 5.35 -2.31
C ARG A 153 7.04 4.73 -3.11
N GLY A 154 6.41 5.58 -3.91
CA GLY A 154 5.28 5.20 -4.74
C GLY A 154 5.66 4.24 -5.87
N ARG A 155 4.73 4.13 -6.82
CA ARG A 155 4.91 3.28 -8.00
C ARG A 155 5.83 3.97 -8.99
N THR A 156 6.75 3.20 -9.55
CA THR A 156 7.77 3.72 -10.46
C THR A 156 8.10 2.69 -11.53
N TYR A 157 8.81 3.09 -12.58
CA TYR A 157 9.29 2.14 -13.58
C TYR A 157 10.53 1.42 -13.08
N GLY A 158 10.59 0.11 -13.32
CA GLY A 158 11.75 -0.67 -12.97
C GLY A 158 11.72 -2.09 -13.48
N ILE A 159 12.77 -2.81 -13.12
CA ILE A 159 12.88 -4.25 -13.26
C ILE A 159 13.20 -4.85 -11.89
N ASP A 160 12.47 -5.89 -11.50
CA ASP A 160 12.70 -6.61 -10.25
C ASP A 160 12.80 -8.13 -10.46
N LEU A 161 13.38 -8.76 -9.45
CA LEU A 161 13.44 -10.19 -9.24
C LEU A 161 12.73 -10.50 -7.92
N GLN A 162 11.91 -11.53 -7.93
CA GLN A 162 11.17 -11.99 -6.75
C GLN A 162 11.35 -13.50 -6.63
N SER A 163 11.75 -13.95 -5.45
CA SER A 163 11.85 -15.37 -5.15
C SER A 163 11.40 -15.65 -3.73
N SER A 164 10.59 -16.68 -3.56
CA SER A 164 10.03 -17.10 -2.27
C SER A 164 10.12 -18.61 -2.14
N ASN A 165 9.95 -19.12 -0.93
CA ASN A 165 9.68 -20.53 -0.69
C ASN A 165 8.74 -20.69 0.53
N SER A 166 8.72 -21.87 1.14
CA SER A 166 7.87 -22.15 2.29
C SER A 166 8.24 -21.44 3.60
N PHE A 167 9.35 -20.69 3.67
CA PHE A 167 9.79 -20.00 4.90
C PHE A 167 10.53 -18.67 4.70
N TRP A 168 10.87 -18.26 3.48
CA TRP A 168 11.50 -16.97 3.19
C TRP A 168 11.10 -16.39 1.83
N GLY A 169 11.36 -15.11 1.63
CA GLY A 169 11.32 -14.45 0.33
C GLY A 169 12.36 -13.33 0.20
N VAL A 170 12.74 -13.05 -1.04
CA VAL A 170 13.64 -11.97 -1.45
C VAL A 170 13.02 -11.24 -2.63
N GLN A 171 13.11 -9.92 -2.59
CA GLN A 171 12.69 -9.03 -3.64
C GLN A 171 13.83 -8.03 -3.88
N ALA A 172 14.33 -7.94 -5.10
CA ALA A 172 15.45 -7.05 -5.44
C ALA A 172 15.21 -6.40 -6.80
N GLY A 173 15.46 -5.11 -6.92
CA GLY A 173 15.16 -4.40 -8.16
C GLY A 173 15.91 -3.11 -8.33
N THR A 174 15.85 -2.61 -9.56
CA THR A 174 16.37 -1.30 -9.93
C THR A 174 15.27 -0.49 -10.61
N TYR A 175 15.22 0.80 -10.30
CA TYR A 175 14.07 1.65 -10.59
C TYR A 175 14.52 3.02 -11.10
N ILE A 176 13.67 3.69 -11.85
CA ILE A 176 13.88 5.06 -12.33
C ILE A 176 12.63 5.89 -12.04
N GLU A 177 12.80 7.08 -11.49
CA GLU A 177 11.70 8.02 -11.27
C GLU A 177 11.18 8.58 -12.60
N GLU A 178 9.86 8.70 -12.73
CA GLU A 178 9.19 9.30 -13.89
C GLU A 178 9.37 10.84 -13.85
N HIS A 179 9.88 11.40 -14.95
CA HIS A 179 9.95 12.85 -15.14
C HIS A 179 9.55 13.21 -16.57
N ASP A 180 8.75 14.25 -16.71
CA ASP A 180 8.22 14.71 -18.00
C ASP A 180 9.28 15.35 -18.93
N GLN A 181 10.53 15.45 -18.49
CA GLN A 181 11.60 16.15 -19.20
C GLN A 181 12.81 15.26 -19.46
N PHE A 182 12.71 14.42 -20.49
CA PHE A 182 13.77 13.53 -20.97
C PHE A 182 15.02 14.24 -21.51
N ASP A 183 14.90 15.52 -21.88
CA ASP A 183 15.94 16.25 -22.61
C ASP A 183 16.89 17.07 -21.73
N ASP A 184 16.70 17.10 -20.41
CA ASP A 184 17.54 17.89 -19.50
C ASP A 184 18.71 17.04 -18.93
N PRO A 185 19.98 17.30 -19.32
CA PRO A 185 21.13 16.54 -18.85
C PRO A 185 21.36 16.63 -17.34
N GLU A 186 20.92 17.71 -16.69
CA GLU A 186 20.99 17.89 -15.24
C GLU A 186 19.89 17.12 -14.49
N LYS A 187 18.94 16.51 -15.21
CA LYS A 187 17.86 15.67 -14.68
C LYS A 187 17.95 14.21 -15.13
N ARG A 188 19.12 13.77 -15.61
CA ARG A 188 19.33 12.38 -16.02
C ARG A 188 18.99 11.43 -14.88
N HIS A 189 18.09 10.49 -15.15
CA HIS A 189 17.65 9.49 -14.19
C HIS A 189 18.85 8.71 -13.63
N LYS A 190 19.01 8.75 -12.32
CA LYS A 190 19.86 7.80 -11.61
C LYS A 190 18.98 6.63 -11.18
N ALA A 191 19.54 5.43 -11.27
CA ALA A 191 18.79 4.24 -10.92
C ALA A 191 18.76 4.06 -9.39
N ASN A 192 17.56 3.94 -8.85
CA ASN A 192 17.34 3.59 -7.45
C ASN A 192 17.48 2.07 -7.29
N LEU A 193 17.97 1.62 -6.14
CA LEU A 193 18.15 0.19 -5.83
C LEU A 193 17.27 -0.17 -4.64
N ALA A 194 16.53 -1.27 -4.73
CA ALA A 194 15.77 -1.80 -3.60
C ALA A 194 16.13 -3.26 -3.34
N LEU A 195 16.18 -3.62 -2.06
CA LEU A 195 16.29 -5.00 -1.59
C LEU A 195 15.37 -5.17 -0.37
N ARG A 196 14.55 -6.22 -0.39
CA ARG A 196 13.76 -6.68 0.74
C ARG A 196 13.99 -8.17 0.94
N LEU A 197 14.23 -8.55 2.20
CA LEU A 197 14.38 -9.93 2.65
C LEU A 197 13.39 -10.17 3.76
N PHE A 198 12.65 -11.27 3.71
CA PHE A 198 11.73 -11.65 4.76
C PHE A 198 11.76 -13.14 5.03
N THR A 199 11.39 -13.52 6.25
CA THR A 199 11.25 -14.91 6.68
C THR A 199 10.06 -15.08 7.60
N PHE A 200 9.43 -16.24 7.49
CA PHE A 200 8.32 -16.64 8.32
C PHE A 200 8.54 -18.08 8.84
N PRO A 201 9.53 -18.27 9.74
CA PRO A 201 10.03 -19.59 10.12
C PRO A 201 9.02 -20.43 10.91
N VAL A 202 7.98 -19.79 11.46
CA VAL A 202 6.89 -20.46 12.15
C VAL A 202 5.62 -20.13 11.40
N GLU A 203 5.04 -21.13 10.74
CA GLU A 203 3.75 -20.99 10.08
C GLU A 203 2.92 -22.26 10.29
N SER A 204 1.73 -22.10 10.85
CA SER A 204 0.77 -23.17 11.10
C SER A 204 -0.65 -22.61 11.12
N LYS A 205 -1.64 -23.49 11.30
CA LYS A 205 -3.05 -23.10 11.48
C LYS A 205 -3.27 -22.12 12.64
N LYS A 206 -2.35 -22.05 13.61
CA LYS A 206 -2.49 -21.20 14.82
C LYS A 206 -1.49 -20.06 14.86
N TYR A 207 -0.25 -20.31 14.44
CA TYR A 207 0.85 -19.37 14.60
C TYR A 207 1.35 -18.87 13.24
N LEU A 208 1.77 -17.61 13.21
CA LEU A 208 2.68 -17.08 12.20
C LEU A 208 3.68 -16.16 12.90
N VAL A 209 4.96 -16.27 12.58
CA VAL A 209 6.00 -15.31 12.98
C VAL A 209 6.65 -14.82 11.71
N HIS A 210 6.71 -13.51 11.50
CA HIS A 210 7.37 -12.84 10.37
C HIS A 210 8.50 -11.95 10.88
N PHE A 211 9.60 -11.94 10.14
CA PHE A 211 10.65 -10.93 10.25
C PHE A 211 11.05 -10.46 8.86
N GLY A 212 11.35 -9.18 8.72
CA GLY A 212 11.82 -8.60 7.46
C GLY A 212 12.86 -7.53 7.68
N ILE A 213 13.67 -7.30 6.66
CA ILE A 213 14.59 -6.18 6.53
C ILE A 213 14.58 -5.71 5.09
N TRP A 214 14.61 -4.40 4.89
CA TRP A 214 14.64 -3.82 3.56
C TRP A 214 15.45 -2.54 3.50
N GLY A 215 15.86 -2.16 2.29
CA GLY A 215 16.52 -0.89 2.01
C GLY A 215 16.27 -0.42 0.58
N LEU A 216 16.09 0.89 0.43
CA LEU A 216 15.99 1.62 -0.84
C LEU A 216 17.09 2.67 -0.86
N LYS A 217 17.92 2.66 -1.90
CA LYS A 217 18.92 3.69 -2.12
C LYS A 217 18.55 4.50 -3.35
N GLU A 218 18.33 5.78 -3.14
CA GLU A 218 17.94 6.75 -4.16
C GLU A 218 19.05 7.75 -4.41
N TYR A 219 19.06 8.30 -5.62
CA TYR A 219 20.01 9.35 -5.98
C TYR A 219 19.25 10.50 -6.65
N PRO A 220 18.89 11.55 -5.89
CA PRO A 220 18.10 12.64 -6.41
C PRO A 220 18.77 13.32 -7.62
N ALA A 221 18.05 13.38 -8.74
CA ALA A 221 18.62 13.81 -10.02
C ALA A 221 19.16 15.26 -9.98
N ASN A 222 18.47 16.14 -9.25
CA ASN A 222 18.80 17.57 -9.14
C ASN A 222 19.54 17.93 -7.83
N GLY A 223 20.02 16.93 -7.08
CA GLY A 223 20.70 17.10 -5.79
C GLY A 223 19.82 17.76 -4.72
N LYS A 224 18.49 17.67 -4.83
CA LYS A 224 17.53 18.20 -3.85
C LYS A 224 16.61 17.09 -3.36
N PHE A 225 16.20 17.22 -2.12
CA PHE A 225 15.28 16.27 -1.48
C PHE A 225 14.37 17.01 -0.50
N GLU A 226 13.16 16.49 -0.30
CA GLU A 226 12.16 17.03 0.60
C GLU A 226 11.35 15.84 1.12
N ALA A 227 11.33 15.69 2.44
CA ALA A 227 10.46 14.78 3.17
C ALA A 227 9.35 15.59 3.85
N GLU A 228 8.14 15.06 3.83
CA GLU A 228 6.94 15.66 4.39
C GLU A 228 6.14 14.58 5.13
N ALA A 229 5.64 14.90 6.31
CA ALA A 229 4.83 13.98 7.11
C ALA A 229 3.45 14.55 7.38
N GLU A 230 2.45 13.70 7.18
CA GLU A 230 1.04 14.00 7.37
C GLU A 230 0.42 13.12 8.46
N PRO A 231 -0.62 13.59 9.16
CA PRO A 231 -1.47 12.73 9.98
C PRO A 231 -2.10 11.61 9.14
N GLU A 232 -2.54 10.52 9.78
CA GLU A 232 -3.12 9.32 9.13
C GLU A 232 -4.54 9.57 8.54
N THR A 233 -4.70 10.58 7.67
CA THR A 233 -5.95 11.02 7.04
C THR A 233 -5.74 11.46 5.60
N ASN A 234 -6.70 11.17 4.74
CA ASN A 234 -6.65 11.35 3.29
C ASN A 234 -7.55 12.48 2.75
N ILE A 235 -8.28 13.17 3.62
CA ILE A 235 -9.19 14.25 3.24
C ILE A 235 -8.67 15.52 3.88
N ASN A 236 -8.42 16.55 3.07
CA ASN A 236 -7.75 17.78 3.54
C ASN A 236 -6.36 17.46 4.12
N GLU A 237 -5.60 16.67 3.35
CA GLU A 237 -4.18 16.35 3.55
C GLU A 237 -3.36 17.64 3.74
N LYS A 238 -2.51 17.61 4.76
CA LYS A 238 -1.62 18.72 5.14
C LYS A 238 -0.34 18.15 5.70
N ASN A 239 0.77 18.55 5.10
CA ASN A 239 2.11 18.38 5.64
C ASN A 239 2.24 19.17 6.95
N ILE A 240 2.23 18.45 8.07
CA ILE A 240 2.39 19.04 9.40
C ILE A 240 3.87 19.17 9.72
N LEU A 241 4.64 18.12 9.44
CA LEU A 241 6.09 18.20 9.48
C LEU A 241 6.59 18.34 8.04
N ASP A 242 7.49 19.29 7.83
CA ASP A 242 8.09 19.54 6.54
C ASP A 242 9.59 19.73 6.74
N SER A 243 10.37 18.85 6.14
CA SER A 243 11.82 19.00 6.12
C SER A 243 12.25 20.30 5.46
N GLY A 244 11.46 20.84 4.53
CA GLY A 244 11.79 21.86 3.57
C GLY A 244 12.92 21.43 2.64
N LYS A 245 12.96 21.94 1.43
CA LYS A 245 14.01 21.64 0.43
C LYS A 245 15.44 21.57 0.99
N ILE A 246 15.98 20.37 1.04
CA ILE A 246 17.39 20.06 1.33
C ILE A 246 18.15 20.11 0.00
N LYS A 247 19.34 20.72 0.01
CA LYS A 247 20.18 20.90 -1.19
C LYS A 247 21.52 20.20 -1.03
N HIS A 248 22.14 19.87 -2.16
CA HIS A 248 23.42 19.15 -2.26
C HIS A 248 23.30 17.74 -1.69
N VAL A 249 22.26 17.03 -2.11
CA VAL A 249 22.00 15.65 -1.72
C VAL A 249 22.70 14.73 -2.72
N ASP A 250 23.56 13.85 -2.21
CA ASP A 250 24.25 12.85 -3.03
C ASP A 250 23.38 11.58 -3.15
N SER A 251 22.89 11.07 -2.02
CA SER A 251 22.00 9.92 -1.97
C SER A 251 21.07 9.94 -0.76
N VAL A 252 19.96 9.21 -0.87
CA VAL A 252 19.03 8.96 0.23
C VAL A 252 18.97 7.45 0.45
N LEU A 253 19.20 6.99 1.68
CA LEU A 253 19.05 5.60 2.09
C LEU A 253 17.87 5.48 3.04
N ILE A 254 16.83 4.81 2.58
CA ILE A 254 15.67 4.44 3.38
C ILE A 254 15.81 2.98 3.75
N ASN A 255 15.62 2.62 5.00
CA ASN A 255 15.69 1.23 5.44
C ASN A 255 14.67 0.96 6.53
N GLY A 256 14.33 -0.33 6.69
CA GLY A 256 13.40 -0.72 7.73
C GLY A 256 13.55 -2.15 8.20
N LEU A 257 13.07 -2.36 9.42
CA LEU A 257 12.96 -3.66 10.08
C LEU A 257 11.48 -3.97 10.29
N GLU A 258 11.07 -5.19 9.98
CA GLU A 258 9.69 -5.65 10.06
C GLU A 258 9.57 -6.79 11.05
N ALA A 259 8.52 -6.81 11.86
CA ALA A 259 8.14 -7.96 12.65
C ALA A 259 6.62 -8.12 12.70
N ALA A 260 6.14 -9.36 12.60
CA ALA A 260 4.73 -9.66 12.81
C ALA A 260 4.52 -10.99 13.52
N PHE A 261 3.45 -11.09 14.28
CA PHE A 261 3.05 -12.29 14.99
C PHE A 261 1.55 -12.48 14.91
N ILE A 262 1.11 -13.69 14.54
CA ILE A 262 -0.29 -14.08 14.56
C ILE A 262 -0.45 -15.26 15.52
N TYR A 263 -1.40 -15.14 16.44
CA TYR A 263 -1.91 -16.25 17.24
C TYR A 263 -3.42 -16.36 17.11
N LYS A 264 -3.87 -17.30 16.28
CA LYS A 264 -5.29 -17.47 15.92
C LYS A 264 -5.87 -16.12 15.45
N SER A 265 -6.71 -15.51 16.27
CA SER A 265 -7.43 -14.27 15.99
C SER A 265 -6.71 -13.01 16.44
N PHE A 266 -5.63 -13.16 17.20
CA PHE A 266 -4.77 -12.07 17.62
C PHE A 266 -3.68 -11.84 16.57
N SER A 267 -3.40 -10.59 16.23
CA SER A 267 -2.26 -10.19 15.43
C SER A 267 -1.50 -9.02 16.07
N LEU A 268 -0.18 -9.02 15.90
CA LEU A 268 0.75 -7.96 16.23
C LEU A 268 1.58 -7.68 14.97
N GLN A 269 1.80 -6.42 14.67
CA GLN A 269 2.64 -5.96 13.56
C GLN A 269 3.40 -4.71 13.99
N THR A 270 4.68 -4.63 13.67
CA THR A 270 5.50 -3.45 13.97
C THR A 270 6.59 -3.30 12.92
N GLU A 271 6.92 -2.05 12.60
CA GLU A 271 8.06 -1.72 11.75
C GLU A 271 8.79 -0.51 12.33
N TYR A 272 10.11 -0.52 12.17
CA TYR A 272 10.99 0.62 12.41
C TYR A 272 11.59 1.02 11.06
N LEU A 273 11.59 2.32 10.76
CA LEU A 273 12.05 2.88 9.50
C LEU A 273 13.01 4.04 9.78
N SER A 274 13.99 4.20 8.90
CA SER A 274 15.00 5.25 8.96
C SER A 274 15.29 5.79 7.56
N GLU A 275 15.29 7.11 7.39
CA GLU A 275 15.65 7.81 6.17
C GLU A 275 16.90 8.67 6.41
N LYS A 276 18.02 8.25 5.82
CA LYS A 276 19.29 8.95 5.90
C LYS A 276 19.60 9.68 4.60
N ILE A 277 19.83 10.99 4.70
CA ILE A 277 20.10 11.88 3.58
C ILE A 277 21.59 12.24 3.62
N ASP A 278 22.38 11.60 2.76
CA ASP A 278 23.81 11.89 2.60
C ASP A 278 24.01 13.08 1.64
N ARG A 279 24.89 14.00 2.02
CA ARG A 279 25.08 15.28 1.34
C ARG A 279 26.50 15.43 0.80
N GLU A 280 26.63 16.18 -0.29
CA GLU A 280 27.92 16.45 -0.94
C GLU A 280 28.84 17.32 -0.08
N GLU A 281 30.13 17.40 -0.46
CA GLU A 281 31.12 18.33 0.11
C GLU A 281 31.31 18.20 1.64
N ASP A 282 31.29 16.96 2.15
CA ASP A 282 31.43 16.63 3.58
C ASP A 282 30.40 17.32 4.50
N ARG A 283 29.28 17.76 3.93
CA ARG A 283 28.16 18.30 4.72
C ARG A 283 27.57 17.20 5.59
N ALA A 284 27.20 17.55 6.81
CA ALA A 284 26.59 16.61 7.73
C ALA A 284 25.30 15.99 7.14
N SER A 285 25.17 14.67 7.30
CA SER A 285 23.97 13.94 6.93
C SER A 285 22.81 14.31 7.84
N ILE A 286 21.59 14.13 7.34
CA ILE A 286 20.37 14.30 8.12
C ILE A 286 19.70 12.93 8.21
N THR A 287 19.25 12.54 9.40
CA THR A 287 18.52 11.28 9.59
C THR A 287 17.16 11.55 10.20
N TYR A 288 16.13 10.94 9.63
CA TYR A 288 14.79 10.90 10.20
C TYR A 288 14.42 9.46 10.50
N ASP A 289 13.69 9.24 11.59
CA ASP A 289 13.35 7.90 12.06
C ASP A 289 11.87 7.84 12.44
N GLY A 290 11.31 6.65 12.38
CA GLY A 290 9.93 6.45 12.80
C GLY A 290 9.57 4.99 12.95
N TYR A 291 8.52 4.74 13.70
CA TYR A 291 8.06 3.39 13.96
C TYR A 291 6.56 3.36 14.23
N TYR A 292 5.98 2.18 14.11
CA TYR A 292 4.64 1.94 14.61
C TYR A 292 4.53 0.55 15.24
N ALA A 293 3.55 0.39 16.11
CA ALA A 293 3.13 -0.90 16.64
C ALA A 293 1.61 -1.00 16.58
N SER A 294 1.14 -2.09 15.97
CA SER A 294 -0.27 -2.39 15.75
C SER A 294 -0.64 -3.72 16.39
N ILE A 295 -1.78 -3.74 17.07
CA ILE A 295 -2.41 -4.96 17.59
C ILE A 295 -3.83 -5.04 17.04
N SER A 296 -4.25 -6.22 16.57
CA SER A 296 -5.65 -6.47 16.21
C SER A 296 -6.18 -7.79 16.75
N TYR A 297 -7.50 -7.85 16.90
CA TYR A 297 -8.19 -9.04 17.39
C TYR A 297 -9.52 -9.24 16.65
N PHE A 298 -9.69 -10.42 16.04
CA PHE A 298 -10.97 -10.87 15.50
C PHE A 298 -11.81 -11.53 16.59
N TRP A 299 -12.88 -10.88 17.01
CA TRP A 299 -13.82 -11.38 18.03
C TRP A 299 -14.58 -12.64 17.58
N THR A 300 -14.53 -12.88 16.28
CA THR A 300 -15.40 -13.79 15.54
C THR A 300 -14.63 -15.05 15.11
N GLY A 301 -13.33 -15.11 15.44
CA GLY A 301 -12.49 -16.30 15.35
C GLY A 301 -11.68 -16.42 14.06
N GLU A 302 -11.76 -15.46 13.15
CA GLU A 302 -10.95 -15.34 11.94
C GLU A 302 -9.47 -15.24 12.29
N ARG A 303 -8.63 -15.61 11.33
CA ARG A 303 -7.19 -15.49 11.41
C ARG A 303 -6.76 -14.68 10.21
N ARG A 304 -5.90 -13.68 10.42
CA ARG A 304 -5.34 -12.91 9.32
C ARG A 304 -4.60 -13.82 8.33
N LYS A 305 -4.90 -13.67 7.04
CA LYS A 305 -4.21 -14.38 5.97
C LYS A 305 -2.86 -13.73 5.67
N TYR A 306 -1.94 -14.52 5.13
CA TYR A 306 -0.59 -14.09 4.84
C TYR A 306 -0.16 -14.69 3.50
N ASP A 307 0.24 -13.83 2.57
CA ASP A 307 0.80 -14.21 1.29
C ASP A 307 2.31 -14.46 1.44
N LYS A 308 2.74 -15.68 1.13
CA LYS A 308 4.13 -16.11 1.28
C LYS A 308 5.03 -15.65 0.14
N ASP A 309 4.46 -15.41 -1.03
CA ASP A 309 5.21 -14.97 -2.20
C ASP A 309 5.56 -13.50 -2.09
N ASP A 310 4.66 -12.71 -1.52
CA ASP A 310 4.85 -11.28 -1.30
C ASP A 310 5.38 -10.94 0.11
N GLY A 311 5.18 -11.84 1.06
CA GLY A 311 5.50 -11.59 2.45
C GLY A 311 4.65 -10.48 3.05
N SER A 312 3.34 -10.54 2.82
CA SER A 312 2.38 -9.49 3.17
C SER A 312 1.06 -10.06 3.71
N PHE A 313 0.23 -9.21 4.32
CA PHE A 313 -1.09 -9.65 4.77
C PHE A 313 -2.12 -9.64 3.64
N ASP A 314 -3.02 -10.61 3.69
CA ASP A 314 -4.02 -10.84 2.65
C ASP A 314 -5.46 -10.75 3.18
N GLU A 315 -6.40 -10.85 2.25
CA GLU A 315 -7.84 -10.68 2.43
C GLU A 315 -8.43 -11.60 3.51
N ILE A 316 -9.45 -11.10 4.20
CA ILE A 316 -10.16 -11.83 5.25
C ILE A 316 -11.42 -12.44 4.67
N GLU A 317 -11.55 -13.75 4.84
CA GLU A 317 -12.81 -14.47 4.57
C GLU A 317 -13.58 -14.65 5.89
N PRO A 318 -14.76 -14.03 6.04
CA PRO A 318 -15.59 -14.23 7.22
C PRO A 318 -16.00 -15.69 7.41
N LYS A 319 -16.00 -16.17 8.66
CA LYS A 319 -16.41 -17.55 8.99
C LYS A 319 -17.90 -17.71 9.21
N HIS A 320 -18.61 -16.61 9.44
CA HIS A 320 -20.01 -16.60 9.81
C HIS A 320 -20.83 -15.82 8.79
N PHE A 321 -22.11 -16.18 8.64
CA PHE A 321 -23.02 -15.52 7.69
C PHE A 321 -23.25 -14.03 7.98
N TRP A 322 -23.00 -13.59 9.22
CA TRP A 322 -23.12 -12.19 9.66
C TRP A 322 -21.79 -11.43 9.57
N GLY A 323 -20.73 -12.07 9.08
CA GLY A 323 -19.44 -11.46 8.85
C GLY A 323 -18.39 -11.70 9.93
N ALA A 324 -17.32 -10.92 9.88
CA ALA A 324 -16.25 -10.89 10.88
C ALA A 324 -16.17 -9.52 11.56
N PHE A 325 -15.84 -9.49 12.85
CA PHE A 325 -15.61 -8.25 13.60
C PHE A 325 -14.17 -8.23 14.11
N GLU A 326 -13.44 -7.18 13.73
CA GLU A 326 -12.08 -6.92 14.19
C GLU A 326 -12.04 -5.58 14.93
N THR A 327 -11.30 -5.55 16.04
CA THR A 327 -10.88 -4.32 16.68
C THR A 327 -9.37 -4.22 16.63
N ALA A 328 -8.83 -3.02 16.49
CA ALA A 328 -7.39 -2.81 16.48
C ALA A 328 -6.98 -1.50 17.16
N ILE A 329 -5.72 -1.43 17.56
CA ILE A 329 -5.06 -0.23 18.08
C ILE A 329 -3.68 -0.11 17.45
N ARG A 330 -3.33 1.09 16.98
CA ARG A 330 -2.00 1.45 16.46
C ARG A 330 -1.46 2.64 17.21
N TYR A 331 -0.20 2.55 17.61
CA TYR A 331 0.63 3.71 17.91
C TYR A 331 1.60 3.92 16.76
N SER A 332 1.70 5.14 16.26
CA SER A 332 2.59 5.53 15.16
C SER A 332 3.36 6.78 15.56
N TYR A 333 4.65 6.84 15.23
CA TYR A 333 5.55 7.92 15.60
C TYR A 333 6.54 8.20 14.47
N ILE A 334 6.83 9.48 14.25
CA ILE A 334 7.92 9.94 13.41
C ILE A 334 8.66 11.09 14.09
N ASP A 335 9.98 11.08 13.93
CA ASP A 335 10.89 12.12 14.36
C ASP A 335 11.65 12.66 13.15
N MET A 336 11.44 13.93 12.85
CA MET A 336 12.16 14.65 11.81
C MET A 336 13.21 15.61 12.40
N SER A 337 13.66 15.35 13.62
CA SER A 337 14.61 16.18 14.36
C SER A 337 16.02 15.58 14.31
N ASP A 338 16.92 16.21 13.57
CA ASP A 338 18.34 15.87 13.51
C ASP A 338 19.18 17.03 14.07
N GLU A 339 20.37 16.75 14.63
CA GLU A 339 21.28 17.80 15.14
C GLU A 339 21.55 18.91 14.11
N ASN A 340 21.49 18.59 12.82
CA ASN A 340 21.73 19.51 11.71
C ASN A 340 20.44 20.16 11.19
N ARG A 341 19.27 19.64 11.55
CA ARG A 341 17.96 20.10 11.08
C ARG A 341 16.84 19.58 11.96
N ASP A 342 16.33 20.43 12.84
CA ASP A 342 15.18 20.14 13.69
C ASP A 342 13.87 20.52 12.99
N ARG A 343 12.97 19.55 12.82
CA ARG A 343 11.66 19.71 12.17
C ARG A 343 10.51 19.18 13.01
N GLY A 344 10.79 18.74 14.24
CA GLY A 344 9.80 18.27 15.19
C GLY A 344 9.38 16.80 14.99
N GLU A 345 8.44 16.41 15.84
CA GLU A 345 7.95 15.05 16.00
C GLU A 345 6.42 15.02 15.86
N MET A 346 5.90 13.88 15.43
CA MET A 346 4.47 13.63 15.32
C MET A 346 4.14 12.21 15.75
N ASP A 347 3.16 12.06 16.64
CA ASP A 347 2.65 10.77 17.09
C ASP A 347 1.14 10.66 16.97
N SER A 348 0.66 9.42 16.81
CA SER A 348 -0.77 9.13 16.70
C SER A 348 -1.11 7.82 17.41
N ILE A 349 -2.20 7.86 18.19
CA ILE A 349 -2.89 6.65 18.67
C ILE A 349 -4.21 6.52 17.92
N THR A 350 -4.35 5.44 17.17
CA THR A 350 -5.53 5.11 16.36
C THR A 350 -6.24 3.88 16.90
N LEU A 351 -7.53 4.01 17.21
CA LEU A 351 -8.45 2.90 17.49
C LEU A 351 -9.24 2.58 16.22
N ALA A 352 -9.35 1.31 15.86
CA ALA A 352 -10.08 0.86 14.69
C ALA A 352 -11.15 -0.17 15.02
N LEU A 353 -12.31 -0.05 14.37
CA LEU A 353 -13.40 -1.02 14.36
C LEU A 353 -13.67 -1.42 12.91
N ASN A 354 -13.60 -2.70 12.61
CA ASN A 354 -13.83 -3.23 11.28
C ASN A 354 -14.93 -4.30 11.31
N TRP A 355 -15.90 -4.17 10.41
CA TRP A 355 -16.88 -5.21 10.12
C TRP A 355 -16.72 -5.66 8.68
N TYR A 356 -16.64 -6.98 8.48
CA TYR A 356 -16.52 -7.64 7.19
C TYR A 356 -17.79 -8.46 6.94
N PRO A 357 -18.89 -7.87 6.43
CA PRO A 357 -20.12 -8.62 6.16
C PRO A 357 -19.92 -9.79 5.19
N THR A 358 -19.07 -9.59 4.18
CA THR A 358 -18.65 -10.59 3.19
C THR A 358 -17.14 -10.49 2.98
N ASP A 359 -16.59 -11.33 2.12
CA ASP A 359 -15.22 -11.18 1.61
C ASP A 359 -15.07 -9.86 0.82
N GLN A 360 -16.05 -9.46 0.00
CA GLN A 360 -16.00 -8.24 -0.82
C GLN A 360 -16.27 -6.92 -0.09
N ILE A 361 -17.04 -6.95 1.00
CA ILE A 361 -17.56 -5.73 1.66
C ILE A 361 -16.88 -5.55 3.01
N ARG A 362 -16.47 -4.31 3.30
CA ARG A 362 -15.97 -3.91 4.60
C ARG A 362 -16.46 -2.53 5.00
N LEU A 363 -16.86 -2.39 6.26
CA LEU A 363 -17.13 -1.11 6.91
C LEU A 363 -16.07 -0.89 7.99
N GLN A 364 -15.40 0.25 7.93
CA GLN A 364 -14.28 0.56 8.81
C GLN A 364 -14.51 1.90 9.49
N TYR A 365 -14.21 1.98 10.78
CA TYR A 365 -14.20 3.22 11.55
C TYR A 365 -12.87 3.35 12.28
N ASN A 366 -12.21 4.50 12.12
CA ASN A 366 -11.01 4.87 12.85
C ASN A 366 -11.29 6.11 13.71
N TYR A 367 -10.78 6.11 14.94
CA TYR A 367 -10.62 7.31 15.75
C TYR A 367 -9.15 7.48 16.12
N SER A 368 -8.56 8.58 15.72
CA SER A 368 -7.14 8.90 15.92
C SER A 368 -6.99 10.15 16.79
N LYS A 369 -6.05 10.11 17.72
CA LYS A 369 -5.54 11.29 18.41
C LYS A 369 -4.11 11.51 17.97
N VAL A 370 -3.84 12.68 17.41
CA VAL A 370 -2.54 13.05 16.86
C VAL A 370 -1.96 14.18 17.70
N ASP A 371 -0.73 14.02 18.15
CA ASP A 371 0.01 14.99 18.94
C ASP A 371 1.26 15.44 18.15
N PHE A 372 1.61 16.73 18.26
CA PHE A 372 2.79 17.33 17.63
C PHE A 372 3.66 17.99 18.69
N THR A 373 4.92 17.57 18.87
CA THR A 373 5.74 18.00 20.02
C THR A 373 6.10 19.49 19.99
N ASP A 374 6.21 20.11 18.80
CA ASP A 374 6.56 21.54 18.64
C ASP A 374 5.37 22.50 18.64
N SER A 375 4.14 22.00 18.69
CA SER A 375 2.95 22.82 18.87
C SER A 375 2.00 22.13 19.83
N ILE A 376 1.86 22.66 21.05
CA ILE A 376 1.01 22.09 22.13
C ILE A 376 -0.46 22.03 21.67
N ASN A 377 -0.80 21.02 20.87
CA ASN A 377 -2.05 20.95 20.17
C ASN A 377 -2.27 19.51 19.72
N LYS A 378 -3.39 18.94 20.17
CA LYS A 378 -3.81 17.58 19.83
C LYS A 378 -4.89 17.66 18.76
N ILE A 379 -4.97 16.73 17.83
CA ILE A 379 -6.07 16.66 16.86
C ILE A 379 -6.79 15.33 17.02
N GLY A 380 -8.11 15.38 17.20
CA GLY A 380 -8.98 14.22 17.10
C GLY A 380 -9.54 14.07 15.69
N ILE A 381 -9.37 12.89 15.11
CA ILE A 381 -9.82 12.56 13.75
C ILE A 381 -10.75 11.34 13.84
N SER A 382 -11.99 11.46 13.36
CA SER A 382 -12.92 10.35 13.20
C SER A 382 -13.12 10.08 11.71
N GLN A 383 -12.81 8.88 11.24
CA GLN A 383 -12.96 8.49 9.85
C GLN A 383 -13.83 7.25 9.69
N LEU A 384 -14.62 7.20 8.64
CA LEU A 384 -15.40 6.04 8.23
C LEU A 384 -15.12 5.71 6.77
N ARG A 385 -14.93 4.44 6.45
CA ARG A 385 -14.80 3.93 5.07
C ARG A 385 -15.86 2.89 4.78
N ALA A 386 -16.55 3.08 3.66
CA ALA A 386 -17.28 2.03 2.97
C ALA A 386 -16.39 1.47 1.86
N HIS A 387 -16.07 0.18 1.96
CA HIS A 387 -15.17 -0.51 1.06
C HIS A 387 -15.94 -1.65 0.36
N TYR A 388 -15.88 -1.65 -0.97
CA TYR A 388 -16.25 -2.78 -1.81
C TYR A 388 -15.10 -3.17 -2.74
N HIS A 389 -14.88 -4.46 -2.97
CA HIS A 389 -13.94 -4.97 -3.97
C HIS A 389 -14.47 -6.21 -4.69
N PHE A 390 -13.86 -6.56 -5.82
CA PHE A 390 -14.25 -7.71 -6.66
C PHE A 390 -13.06 -8.24 -7.46
#